data_AF-A0A7L1GXS5-F1
#
_entry.id   AF-A0A7L1GXS5-F1
#
_cell.length_a   1.000
_cell.length_b   1.000
_cell.length_c   1.000
_cell.angle_alpha   90.00
_cell.angle_beta   90.00
_cell.angle_gamma   90.00
#
_symmetry.space_group_name_H-M   'P 1'
#
loop_
_entity.id
_entity.type
_entity.pdbx_description
1 polymer ?
#
loop_
_entity_poly.entity_id
_entity_poly.type
_entity_poly.pdbx_seq_one_letter_code
_entity_poly.pdbx_strand_id
1 'polypeptide(L)'
;MQLRHVRTLLSPQDGTARVTCMAWSASSSRFAVCTAERVVLLYDEHGERRDKFSTKPADAKYGRRSYVVKGMAFSPDSTKIAIGQTDNIVYVYRIGGEWGDKKVICNKFIQTSAVTCLSWPAENVIVFGLAEGKVRLANTKNNKSSTIYGTDSYVVSLTSNVSGKGILSGHADGTIVRFFFDDEGSGESQGKFAVHPCPPYALAWASNSIVAAGCDKKIVAYGKEGNVIQTFDYSRDSSEKEFTTAAASPGGQSVIISSYDRLRVLNWSPRRSAWEEGKPKEIPHLYTITALAWKRDGSRICAGTLCGAVEQFDCCLRRSIYKNKFEITYVGPSQVIVKNLSTGTRIVLKSQYGYEIDEVKILGKDRYLVAHTSDTLLLGDISSNKLSEVAWQGSGGNEKFFFDNDNVCMIFNAGELTLVEYGSNDILGSVRTEFMNPHLVSVRINERQQRGVGENKRLAYLIDIKTIATVDLIGGYNTGTISHDSKIDWLELNETGHKLLFRDKKMRVRRANLGE
;
A
#
# COMPACT_ATOMS: atom_id res chain seq x y z
N MET A 1 -3.73 13.19 10.20
CA MET A 1 -2.43 12.54 10.40
C MET A 1 -1.63 13.42 11.35
N GLN A 2 -0.98 12.85 12.35
CA GLN A 2 -0.05 13.57 13.21
C GLN A 2 1.38 13.09 12.93
N LEU A 3 2.31 14.05 12.88
CA LEU A 3 3.74 13.78 12.70
C LEU A 3 4.47 13.99 14.03
N ARG A 4 5.08 12.92 14.52
CA ARG A 4 5.96 12.99 15.68
C ARG A 4 7.38 12.70 15.24
N HIS A 5 8.30 13.62 15.50
CA HIS A 5 9.73 13.39 15.23
C HIS A 5 10.21 12.18 16.05
N VAL A 6 10.97 11.30 15.40
CA VAL A 6 11.48 10.06 15.98
C VAL A 6 12.98 10.17 16.20
N ARG A 7 13.72 10.45 15.12
CA ARG A 7 15.18 10.54 15.14
C ARG A 7 15.71 11.22 13.89
N THR A 8 16.93 11.73 14.01
CA THR A 8 17.79 12.13 12.89
C THR A 8 18.59 10.90 12.43
N LEU A 9 18.41 10.47 11.17
CA LEU A 9 19.11 9.32 10.58
C LEU A 9 20.50 9.71 10.04
N LEU A 10 20.59 10.92 9.50
CA LEU A 10 21.83 11.52 9.01
C LEU A 10 21.88 12.95 9.54
N SER A 11 22.95 13.30 10.23
CA SER A 11 23.14 14.65 10.79
C SER A 11 23.38 15.69 9.68
N PRO A 12 22.95 16.95 9.89
CA PRO A 12 23.31 18.03 8.98
C PRO A 12 24.82 18.23 8.93
N GLN A 13 25.29 18.81 7.83
CA GLN A 13 26.68 19.21 7.61
C GLN A 13 26.78 20.73 7.54
N ASP A 14 27.98 21.25 7.78
CA ASP A 14 28.27 22.67 7.59
C ASP A 14 28.19 23.02 6.09
N GLY A 15 27.29 23.96 5.77
CA GLY A 15 27.07 24.41 4.41
C GLY A 15 26.10 23.55 3.60
N THR A 16 26.22 23.59 2.28
CA THR A 16 25.29 22.93 1.36
C THR A 16 25.69 21.47 1.13
N ALA A 17 24.87 20.55 1.63
CA ALA A 17 25.08 19.10 1.52
C ALA A 17 23.79 18.37 1.09
N ARG A 18 23.10 18.93 0.10
CA ARG A 18 21.73 18.55 -0.30
C ARG A 18 21.50 17.04 -0.37
N VAL A 19 20.50 16.56 0.38
CA VAL A 19 19.90 15.25 0.13
C VAL A 19 19.15 15.32 -1.20
N THR A 20 19.61 14.58 -2.20
CA THR A 20 19.09 14.75 -3.57
C THR A 20 17.83 13.95 -3.83
N CYS A 21 17.73 12.75 -3.26
CA CYS A 21 16.57 11.88 -3.37
C CYS A 21 16.64 10.79 -2.29
N MET A 22 15.47 10.24 -1.96
CA MET A 22 15.31 9.16 -0.98
C MET A 22 14.22 8.21 -1.45
N ALA A 23 14.29 6.95 -1.04
CA ALA A 23 13.27 5.96 -1.38
C ALA A 23 13.19 4.87 -0.31
N TRP A 24 11.97 4.44 0.02
CA TRP A 24 11.73 3.21 0.77
C TRP A 24 11.56 2.02 -0.18
N SER A 25 12.01 0.84 0.25
CA SER A 25 11.73 -0.40 -0.47
C SER A 25 10.26 -0.76 -0.39
N ALA A 26 9.76 -1.48 -1.40
CA ALA A 26 8.37 -1.97 -1.42
C ALA A 26 8.06 -2.86 -0.20
N SER A 27 9.04 -3.68 0.21
CA SER A 27 9.00 -4.52 1.42
C SER A 27 9.00 -3.73 2.74
N SER A 28 9.21 -2.41 2.70
CA SER A 28 9.37 -1.56 3.90
C SER A 28 10.56 -1.90 4.81
N SER A 29 11.45 -2.82 4.40
CA SER A 29 12.59 -3.28 5.20
C SER A 29 13.86 -2.46 4.99
N ARG A 30 13.95 -1.70 3.90
CA ARG A 30 15.14 -0.91 3.55
C ARG A 30 14.76 0.51 3.16
N PHE A 31 15.63 1.44 3.52
CA PHE A 31 15.52 2.85 3.18
C PHE A 31 16.82 3.35 2.56
N ALA A 32 16.73 3.99 1.41
CA ALA A 32 17.87 4.52 0.68
C ALA A 32 17.88 6.05 0.70
N VAL A 33 19.04 6.63 0.97
CA VAL A 33 19.30 8.07 0.95
C VAL A 33 20.46 8.35 0.01
N CYS A 34 20.26 9.21 -0.99
CA CYS A 34 21.34 9.68 -1.84
C CYS A 34 21.89 11.02 -1.32
N THR A 35 23.18 11.02 -1.00
CA THR A 35 23.91 12.19 -0.47
C THR A 35 24.45 13.07 -1.61
N ALA A 36 24.80 14.32 -1.28
CA ALA A 36 25.48 15.24 -2.21
C ALA A 36 26.80 14.69 -2.78
N GLU A 37 27.40 13.70 -2.10
CA GLU A 37 28.61 13.02 -2.55
C GLU A 37 28.37 11.91 -3.59
N ARG A 38 27.10 11.68 -3.99
CA ARG A 38 26.66 10.59 -4.88
C ARG A 38 26.91 9.20 -4.28
N VAL A 39 26.80 9.14 -2.96
CA VAL A 39 26.79 7.88 -2.20
C VAL A 39 25.36 7.60 -1.77
N VAL A 40 24.87 6.41 -2.10
CA VAL A 40 23.60 5.88 -1.60
C VAL A 40 23.88 5.16 -0.28
N LEU A 41 23.32 5.68 0.80
CA LEU A 41 23.32 5.05 2.12
C LEU A 41 22.07 4.19 2.26
N LEU A 42 22.21 2.98 2.78
CA LEU A 42 21.10 2.07 3.02
C LEU A 42 20.92 1.85 4.53
N TYR A 43 19.70 2.08 4.99
CA TYR A 43 19.26 1.88 6.36
C TYR A 43 18.25 0.73 6.43
N ASP A 44 18.20 0.04 7.56
CA ASP A 44 17.12 -0.89 7.86
C ASP A 44 15.85 -0.17 8.36
N GLU A 45 14.78 -0.93 8.63
CA GLU A 45 13.51 -0.36 9.10
C GLU A 45 13.59 0.33 10.48
N HIS A 46 14.64 0.06 11.25
CA HIS A 46 14.89 0.68 12.56
C HIS A 46 15.71 1.97 12.44
N GLY A 47 16.15 2.31 11.22
CA GLY A 47 16.97 3.48 10.95
C GLY A 47 18.47 3.25 11.19
N GLU A 48 18.92 2.01 11.29
CA GLU A 48 20.34 1.70 11.41
C GLU A 48 20.99 1.58 10.04
N ARG A 49 22.11 2.27 9.84
CA ARG A 49 22.84 2.23 8.56
C ARG A 49 23.53 0.87 8.41
N ARG A 50 23.10 0.08 7.43
CA ARG A 50 23.62 -1.27 7.19
C ARG A 50 24.60 -1.34 6.04
N ASP A 51 24.47 -0.48 5.05
CA ASP A 51 25.20 -0.63 3.79
C ASP A 51 25.34 0.71 3.05
N LYS A 52 26.20 0.74 2.02
CA LYS A 52 26.33 1.89 1.12
C LYS A 52 26.96 1.49 -0.21
N PHE A 53 26.69 2.27 -1.24
CA PHE A 53 27.41 2.19 -2.51
C PHE A 53 27.52 3.56 -3.18
N SER A 54 28.60 3.77 -3.95
CA SER A 54 28.76 4.97 -4.76
C SER A 54 28.14 4.77 -6.15
N THR A 55 27.45 5.79 -6.65
CA THR A 55 26.99 5.78 -8.04
C THR A 55 28.16 6.08 -8.98
N LYS A 56 28.02 5.72 -10.26
CA LYS A 56 29.03 5.93 -11.29
C LYS A 56 28.57 7.00 -12.31
N PRO A 57 29.48 7.79 -12.88
CA PRO A 57 29.18 8.65 -14.03
C PRO A 57 28.92 7.79 -15.28
N ALA A 58 28.22 8.37 -16.26
CA ALA A 58 28.01 7.78 -17.58
C ALA A 58 29.34 7.52 -18.31
N ASP A 59 30.26 8.48 -18.22
CA ASP A 59 31.63 8.39 -18.74
C ASP A 59 32.64 8.57 -17.61
N ALA A 60 33.45 7.55 -17.37
CA ALA A 60 34.40 7.48 -16.26
C ALA A 60 35.47 8.58 -16.31
N LYS A 61 35.80 9.11 -17.50
CA LYS A 61 36.88 10.09 -17.67
C LYS A 61 36.59 11.43 -16.98
N TYR A 62 35.31 11.79 -16.81
CA TYR A 62 34.91 13.04 -16.17
C TYR A 62 34.87 12.94 -14.63
N GLY A 63 35.13 11.76 -14.08
CA GLY A 63 35.16 11.53 -12.64
C GLY A 63 33.78 11.57 -11.99
N ARG A 64 33.73 11.38 -10.66
CA ARG A 64 32.46 11.27 -9.93
C ARG A 64 31.72 12.59 -9.73
N ARG A 65 32.40 13.73 -9.85
CA ARG A 65 31.81 15.05 -9.60
C ARG A 65 31.12 15.67 -10.83
N SER A 66 31.12 14.97 -11.98
CA SER A 66 30.58 15.47 -13.25
C SER A 66 29.05 15.48 -13.35
N TYR A 67 28.35 14.85 -12.40
CA TYR A 67 26.90 14.69 -12.45
C TYR A 67 26.26 14.86 -11.07
N VAL A 68 24.95 15.07 -11.09
CA VAL A 68 24.08 15.09 -9.93
C VAL A 68 23.05 13.98 -10.08
N VAL A 69 22.74 13.29 -8.98
CA VAL A 69 21.60 12.36 -8.94
C VAL A 69 20.34 13.17 -8.69
N LYS A 70 19.32 13.00 -9.53
CA LYS A 70 18.05 13.76 -9.43
C LYS A 70 16.85 12.90 -9.05
N GLY A 71 16.93 11.58 -9.23
CA GLY A 71 15.85 10.66 -8.88
C GLY A 71 16.38 9.30 -8.46
N MET A 72 15.66 8.65 -7.55
CA MET A 72 15.96 7.31 -7.05
C MET A 72 14.67 6.58 -6.69
N ALA A 73 14.57 5.31 -7.07
CA ALA A 73 13.44 4.45 -6.69
C ALA A 73 13.88 2.99 -6.53
N PHE A 74 13.28 2.29 -5.57
CA PHE A 74 13.41 0.83 -5.47
C PHE A 74 12.55 0.14 -6.51
N SER A 75 12.99 -1.03 -6.98
CA SER A 75 12.11 -1.95 -7.70
C SER A 75 10.99 -2.48 -6.81
N PRO A 76 9.85 -2.92 -7.36
CA PRO A 76 8.77 -3.48 -6.56
C PRO A 76 9.16 -4.80 -5.85
N ASP A 77 10.03 -5.61 -6.44
CA ASP A 77 10.68 -6.75 -5.78
C ASP A 77 11.69 -6.36 -4.66
N SER A 78 11.93 -5.06 -4.45
CA SER A 78 12.89 -4.49 -3.50
C SER A 78 14.37 -4.83 -3.73
N THR A 79 14.75 -5.60 -4.76
CA THR A 79 16.13 -6.10 -4.99
C THR A 79 17.02 -5.19 -5.82
N LYS A 80 16.46 -4.12 -6.38
CA LYS A 80 17.16 -3.18 -7.27
C LYS A 80 16.84 -1.73 -6.91
N ILE A 81 17.74 -0.83 -7.30
CA ILE A 81 17.56 0.62 -7.19
C ILE A 81 17.85 1.25 -8.55
N ALA A 82 16.91 2.04 -9.07
CA ALA A 82 17.12 2.91 -10.22
C ALA A 82 17.65 4.28 -9.76
N ILE A 83 18.59 4.83 -10.52
CA ILE A 83 19.24 6.11 -10.27
C ILE A 83 19.20 6.93 -11.56
N GLY A 84 18.53 8.09 -11.54
CA GLY A 84 18.48 9.04 -12.64
C GLY A 84 19.47 10.18 -12.45
N GLN A 85 20.31 10.43 -13.46
CA GLN A 85 21.45 11.33 -13.38
C GLN A 85 21.42 12.45 -14.42
N THR A 86 22.06 13.58 -14.12
CA THR A 86 22.12 14.76 -15.02
C THR A 86 23.07 14.60 -16.19
N ASP A 87 23.95 13.59 -16.19
CA ASP A 87 24.79 13.21 -17.32
C ASP A 87 24.06 12.24 -18.27
N ASN A 88 22.76 12.44 -18.41
CA ASN A 88 21.88 11.83 -19.40
C ASN A 88 21.80 10.30 -19.32
N ILE A 89 21.76 9.74 -18.11
CA ILE A 89 21.65 8.29 -17.94
C ILE A 89 20.75 7.91 -16.76
N VAL A 90 20.06 6.78 -16.91
CA VAL A 90 19.46 6.04 -15.81
C VAL A 90 20.20 4.71 -15.64
N TYR A 91 20.73 4.48 -14.44
CA TYR A 91 21.33 3.20 -14.05
C TYR A 91 20.40 2.42 -13.14
N VAL A 92 20.35 1.09 -13.33
CA VAL A 92 19.73 0.18 -12.38
C VAL A 92 20.81 -0.65 -11.71
N TYR A 93 20.90 -0.51 -10.39
CA TYR A 93 21.79 -1.29 -9.53
C TYR A 93 21.01 -2.47 -8.98
N ARG A 94 21.46 -3.69 -9.26
CA ARG A 94 21.07 -4.86 -8.46
C ARG A 94 21.82 -4.77 -7.14
N ILE A 95 21.06 -4.71 -6.04
CA ILE A 95 21.59 -4.62 -4.69
C ILE A 95 21.36 -5.88 -3.86
N GLY A 96 20.56 -6.82 -4.38
CA GLY A 96 20.30 -8.11 -3.74
C GLY A 96 19.23 -8.04 -2.64
N GLY A 97 18.92 -9.19 -2.04
CA GLY A 97 17.91 -9.31 -0.98
C GLY A 97 18.50 -9.09 0.41
N GLU A 98 19.79 -9.37 0.56
CA GLU A 98 20.49 -9.38 1.83
C GLU A 98 21.48 -8.21 1.93
N TRP A 99 21.95 -7.94 3.15
CA TRP A 99 22.98 -6.94 3.40
C TRP A 99 24.35 -7.47 2.94
N GLY A 100 25.20 -6.59 2.40
CA GLY A 100 26.53 -6.99 1.92
C GLY A 100 26.55 -7.58 0.50
N ASP A 101 25.38 -7.90 -0.08
CA ASP A 101 25.26 -8.35 -1.47
C ASP A 101 26.01 -7.43 -2.44
N LYS A 102 26.64 -8.01 -3.47
CA LYS A 102 27.43 -7.24 -4.42
C LYS A 102 26.54 -6.30 -5.24
N LYS A 103 26.84 -5.00 -5.20
CA LYS A 103 26.12 -3.99 -5.97
C LYS A 103 26.67 -3.92 -7.39
N VAL A 104 25.85 -4.29 -8.37
CA VAL A 104 26.22 -4.31 -9.79
C VAL A 104 25.21 -3.57 -10.64
N ILE A 105 25.66 -2.85 -11.66
CA ILE A 105 24.78 -2.22 -12.64
C ILE A 105 24.27 -3.32 -13.58
N CYS A 106 22.97 -3.58 -13.59
CA CYS A 106 22.35 -4.60 -14.44
C CYS A 106 21.57 -4.02 -15.64
N ASN A 107 21.17 -2.74 -15.59
CA ASN A 107 20.57 -2.04 -16.72
C ASN A 107 21.16 -0.64 -16.87
N LYS A 108 21.17 -0.16 -18.11
CA LYS A 108 21.66 1.18 -18.50
C LYS A 108 20.72 1.76 -19.54
N PHE A 109 20.19 2.95 -19.30
CA PHE A 109 19.33 3.66 -20.23
C PHE A 109 19.90 5.05 -20.53
N ILE A 110 20.62 5.17 -21.66
CA ILE A 110 21.20 6.42 -22.13
C ILE A 110 20.09 7.32 -22.69
N GLN A 111 20.17 8.61 -22.36
CA GLN A 111 19.20 9.65 -22.70
C GLN A 111 19.86 10.76 -23.53
N THR A 112 19.03 11.59 -24.15
CA THR A 112 19.47 12.77 -24.92
C THR A 112 19.65 14.01 -24.04
N SER A 113 19.03 14.02 -22.86
CA SER A 113 19.01 15.16 -21.95
C SER A 113 19.02 14.70 -20.49
N ALA A 114 19.27 15.64 -19.57
CA ALA A 114 19.47 15.38 -18.16
C ALA A 114 18.20 14.81 -17.53
N VAL A 115 18.33 13.78 -16.70
CA VAL A 115 17.20 13.24 -15.93
C VAL A 115 16.90 14.17 -14.76
N THR A 116 15.62 14.49 -14.55
CA THR A 116 15.18 15.50 -13.58
C THR A 116 14.42 14.91 -12.39
N CYS A 117 13.73 13.79 -12.60
CA CYS A 117 12.93 13.07 -11.62
C CYS A 117 12.73 11.62 -12.08
N LEU A 118 12.43 10.71 -11.16
CA LEU A 118 12.31 9.28 -11.45
C LEU A 118 11.35 8.58 -10.48
N SER A 119 10.56 7.64 -11.00
CA SER A 119 9.69 6.73 -10.24
C SER A 119 9.76 5.32 -10.81
N TRP A 120 9.57 4.31 -9.98
CA TRP A 120 9.50 2.90 -10.38
C TRP A 120 8.19 2.28 -9.88
N PRO A 121 7.06 2.62 -10.51
CA PRO A 121 5.73 2.36 -9.95
C PRO A 121 5.27 0.91 -10.07
N ALA A 122 5.76 0.18 -11.09
CA ALA A 122 5.32 -1.19 -11.39
C ALA A 122 6.47 -2.08 -11.84
N GLU A 123 6.21 -3.38 -11.89
CA GLU A 123 7.22 -4.37 -12.28
C GLU A 123 7.77 -4.08 -13.67
N ASN A 124 9.09 -4.04 -13.76
CA ASN A 124 9.84 -3.68 -14.97
C ASN A 124 9.58 -2.29 -15.56
N VAL A 125 8.80 -1.41 -14.91
CA VAL A 125 8.43 -0.08 -15.44
C VAL A 125 9.11 1.01 -14.61
N ILE A 126 10.12 1.66 -15.20
CA ILE A 126 10.73 2.88 -14.65
C ILE A 126 10.24 4.05 -15.49
N VAL A 127 9.74 5.10 -14.85
CA VAL A 127 9.39 6.36 -15.53
C VAL A 127 10.26 7.49 -15.02
N PHE A 128 10.71 8.33 -15.93
CA PHE A 128 11.57 9.47 -15.60
C PHE A 128 11.29 10.66 -16.52
N GLY A 129 11.47 11.86 -15.97
CA GLY A 129 11.39 13.12 -16.70
C GLY A 129 12.75 13.60 -17.15
N LEU A 130 12.78 14.31 -18.28
CA LEU A 130 13.98 14.92 -18.84
C LEU A 130 13.90 16.45 -18.83
N ALA A 131 15.06 17.09 -18.82
CA ALA A 131 15.17 18.55 -18.84
C ALA A 131 14.64 19.16 -20.15
N GLU A 132 14.67 18.40 -21.25
CA GLU A 132 14.07 18.76 -22.54
C GLU A 132 12.54 18.61 -22.59
N GLY A 133 11.89 18.23 -21.49
CA GLY A 133 10.44 18.15 -21.37
C GLY A 133 9.80 16.81 -21.76
N LYS A 134 10.58 15.84 -22.24
CA LYS A 134 10.10 14.47 -22.45
C LYS A 134 9.94 13.72 -21.14
N VAL A 135 8.87 12.93 -21.06
CA VAL A 135 8.66 11.88 -20.05
C VAL A 135 8.81 10.54 -20.74
N ARG A 136 9.67 9.69 -20.19
CA ARG A 136 10.05 8.41 -20.80
C ARG A 136 9.82 7.24 -19.87
N LEU A 137 9.47 6.11 -20.47
CA LEU A 137 9.33 4.82 -19.81
C LEU A 137 10.51 3.94 -20.21
N ALA A 138 11.24 3.41 -19.23
CA ALA A 138 12.27 2.39 -19.39
C ALA A 138 11.76 1.03 -18.91
N ASN A 139 11.90 0.01 -19.76
CA ASN A 139 11.54 -1.36 -19.45
C ASN A 139 12.80 -2.16 -19.08
N THR A 140 12.86 -2.66 -17.85
CA THR A 140 14.07 -3.37 -17.36
C THR A 140 14.22 -4.80 -17.88
N LYS A 141 13.16 -5.41 -18.41
CA LYS A 141 13.19 -6.77 -18.96
C LYS A 141 13.89 -6.81 -20.32
N ASN A 142 13.60 -5.84 -21.19
CA ASN A 142 14.18 -5.77 -22.53
C ASN A 142 15.26 -4.68 -22.69
N ASN A 143 15.52 -3.91 -21.62
CA ASN A 143 16.49 -2.81 -21.59
C ASN A 143 16.25 -1.72 -22.67
N LYS A 144 14.99 -1.45 -23.00
CA LYS A 144 14.58 -0.38 -23.94
C LYS A 144 13.89 0.75 -23.20
N SER A 145 13.90 1.95 -23.80
CA SER A 145 13.10 3.09 -23.31
C SER A 145 12.39 3.82 -24.45
N SER A 146 11.18 4.29 -24.21
CA SER A 146 10.33 5.02 -25.16
C SER A 146 9.78 6.30 -24.53
N THR A 147 9.42 7.27 -25.36
CA THR A 147 8.72 8.48 -24.92
C THR A 147 7.24 8.16 -24.76
N ILE A 148 6.66 8.50 -23.61
CA ILE A 148 5.22 8.35 -23.33
C ILE A 148 4.49 9.68 -23.34
N TYR A 149 5.22 10.78 -23.11
CA TYR A 149 4.72 12.13 -23.26
C TYR A 149 5.88 13.06 -23.64
N GLY A 150 5.61 14.06 -24.48
CA GLY A 150 6.61 15.01 -24.95
C GLY A 150 6.03 16.41 -25.00
N THR A 151 6.77 17.35 -24.44
CA THR A 151 6.57 18.80 -24.52
C THR A 151 7.96 19.45 -24.49
N ASP A 152 8.04 20.74 -24.78
CA ASP A 152 9.28 21.52 -24.71
C ASP A 152 9.48 22.20 -23.33
N SER A 153 8.65 21.82 -22.35
CA SER A 153 8.67 22.35 -20.98
C SER A 153 9.32 21.38 -19.99
N TYR A 154 10.38 21.84 -19.31
CA TYR A 154 11.18 21.08 -18.34
C TYR A 154 10.31 20.30 -17.34
N VAL A 155 10.56 19.00 -17.17
CA VAL A 155 9.82 18.17 -16.21
C VAL A 155 10.35 18.44 -14.79
N VAL A 156 9.52 19.01 -13.92
CA VAL A 156 9.91 19.42 -12.56
C VAL A 156 9.61 18.39 -11.49
N SER A 157 8.59 17.54 -11.68
CA SER A 157 8.14 16.58 -10.68
C SER A 157 7.47 15.36 -11.32
N LEU A 158 7.50 14.23 -10.60
CA LEU A 158 6.90 12.96 -11.01
C LEU A 158 6.39 12.22 -9.78
N THR A 159 5.15 11.74 -9.82
CA THR A 159 4.57 10.92 -8.73
C THR A 159 3.72 9.79 -9.33
N SER A 160 3.66 8.65 -8.65
CA SER A 160 2.71 7.58 -8.99
C SER A 160 1.39 7.76 -8.26
N ASN A 161 0.34 7.14 -8.77
CA ASN A 161 -0.89 6.92 -8.02
C ASN A 161 -0.71 5.83 -6.93
N VAL A 162 -1.77 5.61 -6.14
CA VAL A 162 -1.76 4.67 -5.01
C VAL A 162 -1.56 3.21 -5.46
N SER A 163 -2.13 2.82 -6.61
CA SER A 163 -2.04 1.47 -7.15
C SER A 163 -0.70 1.17 -7.84
N GLY A 164 0.03 2.21 -8.26
CA GLY A 164 1.24 2.08 -9.06
C GLY A 164 0.97 1.85 -10.56
N LYS A 165 -0.28 1.92 -11.02
CA LYS A 165 -0.61 1.77 -12.44
C LYS A 165 -0.68 3.10 -13.21
N GLY A 166 -0.54 4.23 -12.52
CA GLY A 166 -0.54 5.56 -13.13
C GLY A 166 0.55 6.48 -12.57
N ILE A 167 0.90 7.50 -13.34
CA ILE A 167 1.83 8.58 -12.98
C ILE A 167 1.33 9.96 -13.39
N LEU A 168 1.74 10.97 -12.63
CA LEU A 168 1.65 12.38 -13.03
C LEU A 168 3.03 12.94 -13.27
N SER A 169 3.18 13.71 -14.34
CA SER A 169 4.33 14.59 -14.55
C SER A 169 3.91 16.04 -14.43
N GLY A 170 4.68 16.80 -13.66
CA GLY A 170 4.58 18.24 -13.55
C GLY A 170 5.65 18.92 -14.39
N HIS A 171 5.29 20.01 -15.06
CA HIS A 171 6.15 20.73 -16.00
C HIS A 171 6.35 22.20 -15.60
N ALA A 172 7.43 22.83 -16.06
CA ALA A 172 7.82 24.20 -15.67
C ALA A 172 6.85 25.29 -16.16
N ASP A 173 6.05 25.01 -17.19
CA ASP A 173 4.94 25.83 -17.66
C ASP A 173 3.66 25.67 -16.83
N GLY A 174 3.70 24.91 -15.74
CA GLY A 174 2.55 24.62 -14.88
C GLY A 174 1.70 23.44 -15.35
N THR A 175 1.98 22.89 -16.53
CA THR A 175 1.21 21.76 -17.07
C THR A 175 1.41 20.53 -16.18
N ILE A 176 0.30 19.87 -15.82
CA ILE A 176 0.27 18.57 -15.17
C ILE A 176 -0.33 17.56 -16.15
N VAL A 177 0.35 16.42 -16.32
CA VAL A 177 -0.02 15.40 -17.29
C VAL A 177 -0.19 14.07 -16.58
N ARG A 178 -1.26 13.35 -16.91
CA ARG A 178 -1.62 12.05 -16.37
C ARG A 178 -1.40 10.97 -17.40
N PHE A 179 -0.82 9.85 -16.97
CA PHE A 179 -0.57 8.70 -17.81
C PHE A 179 -0.81 7.40 -17.02
N PHE A 180 -1.44 6.40 -17.64
CA PHE A 180 -1.60 5.06 -17.06
C PHE A 180 -0.88 4.01 -17.89
N PHE A 181 -0.30 3.01 -17.21
CA PHE A 181 0.40 1.87 -17.82
C PHE A 181 -0.56 0.77 -18.25
N ASP A 182 -1.71 0.70 -17.62
CA ASP A 182 -2.73 -0.34 -17.78
C ASP A 182 -4.10 0.27 -17.51
N ASP A 183 -5.16 -0.35 -18.02
CA ASP A 183 -6.52 0.09 -17.72
C ASP A 183 -6.86 -0.30 -16.28
N GLU A 184 -7.12 0.70 -15.43
CA GLU A 184 -7.58 0.47 -14.06
C GLU A 184 -9.09 0.30 -13.96
N GLY A 185 -9.82 0.39 -15.08
CA GLY A 185 -11.28 0.45 -15.09
C GLY A 185 -11.82 1.73 -14.44
N SER A 186 -10.96 2.73 -14.17
CA SER A 186 -11.35 3.98 -13.51
C SER A 186 -12.09 4.94 -14.45
N GLY A 187 -11.95 4.78 -15.76
CA GLY A 187 -12.51 5.67 -16.78
C GLY A 187 -11.88 7.07 -16.80
N GLU A 188 -10.79 7.28 -16.07
CA GLU A 188 -10.15 8.58 -15.91
C GLU A 188 -9.35 8.98 -17.16
N SER A 189 -9.37 10.28 -17.48
CA SER A 189 -8.74 10.83 -18.68
C SER A 189 -7.21 10.72 -18.69
N GLN A 190 -6.61 10.44 -19.86
CA GLN A 190 -5.15 10.48 -20.08
C GLN A 190 -4.72 11.78 -20.78
N GLY A 191 -3.47 12.17 -20.59
CA GLY A 191 -2.86 13.34 -21.22
C GLY A 191 -2.86 14.56 -20.30
N LYS A 192 -3.05 15.75 -20.87
CA LYS A 192 -3.04 17.00 -20.10
C LYS A 192 -4.19 16.99 -19.10
N PHE A 193 -3.85 17.00 -17.82
CA PHE A 193 -4.79 16.91 -16.70
C PHE A 193 -5.22 18.29 -16.22
N ALA A 194 -4.26 19.17 -15.93
CA ALA A 194 -4.52 20.52 -15.44
C ALA A 194 -3.36 21.46 -15.78
N VAL A 195 -3.57 22.76 -15.58
CA VAL A 195 -2.50 23.78 -15.57
C VAL A 195 -2.49 24.44 -14.20
N HIS A 196 -1.41 24.24 -13.46
CA HIS A 196 -1.16 24.91 -12.20
C HIS A 196 -0.57 26.32 -12.48
N PRO A 197 -0.84 27.35 -11.65
CA PRO A 197 -0.38 28.72 -11.91
C PRO A 197 1.15 28.90 -11.91
N CYS A 198 1.90 27.92 -11.37
CA CYS A 198 3.36 27.93 -11.32
C CYS A 198 3.90 26.49 -11.53
N PRO A 199 5.24 26.29 -11.66
CA PRO A 199 5.82 24.96 -11.70
C PRO A 199 5.41 24.12 -10.47
N PRO A 200 4.74 22.97 -10.63
CA PRO A 200 4.26 22.17 -9.52
C PRO A 200 5.40 21.28 -8.96
N TYR A 201 6.36 21.90 -8.26
CA TYR A 201 7.49 21.17 -7.65
C TYR A 201 7.02 20.18 -6.58
N ALA A 202 6.00 20.56 -5.82
CA ALA A 202 5.33 19.69 -4.87
C ALA A 202 4.09 19.09 -5.55
N LEU A 203 4.16 17.81 -5.93
CA LEU A 203 3.08 17.11 -6.62
C LEU A 203 2.82 15.76 -5.94
N ALA A 204 1.57 15.49 -5.59
CA ALA A 204 1.14 14.23 -4.98
C ALA A 204 -0.18 13.74 -5.58
N TRP A 205 -0.25 12.44 -5.86
CA TRP A 205 -1.48 11.78 -6.32
C TRP A 205 -2.12 11.03 -5.15
N ALA A 206 -3.15 11.65 -4.57
CA ALA A 206 -3.96 11.09 -3.50
C ALA A 206 -5.07 10.16 -4.06
N SER A 207 -5.79 9.44 -3.20
CA SER A 207 -6.78 8.44 -3.67
C SER A 207 -7.93 9.06 -4.48
N ASN A 208 -8.38 10.24 -4.08
CA ASN A 208 -9.53 10.92 -4.68
C ASN A 208 -9.22 12.31 -5.25
N SER A 209 -7.95 12.72 -5.28
CA SER A 209 -7.55 14.03 -5.78
C SER A 209 -6.07 14.09 -6.13
N ILE A 210 -5.68 15.16 -6.78
CA ILE A 210 -4.28 15.50 -7.08
C ILE A 210 -3.96 16.78 -6.34
N VAL A 211 -2.87 16.80 -5.58
CA VAL A 211 -2.43 17.98 -4.83
C VAL A 211 -1.16 18.52 -5.48
N ALA A 212 -1.19 19.78 -5.90
CA ALA A 212 -0.05 20.47 -6.49
C ALA A 212 0.23 21.80 -5.77
N ALA A 213 1.51 22.14 -5.66
CA ALA A 213 1.97 23.38 -5.05
C ALA A 213 3.35 23.76 -5.58
N GLY A 214 3.70 25.05 -5.49
CA GLY A 214 5.00 25.55 -5.94
C GLY A 214 5.41 26.88 -5.30
N CYS A 215 6.03 27.74 -6.11
CA CYS A 215 6.64 29.00 -5.65
C CYS A 215 5.63 30.13 -5.39
N ASP A 216 4.38 29.97 -5.83
CA ASP A 216 3.29 30.90 -5.56
C ASP A 216 2.74 30.79 -4.13
N LYS A 217 3.24 29.83 -3.34
CA LYS A 217 2.82 29.51 -1.97
C LYS A 217 1.33 29.16 -1.88
N LYS A 218 0.78 28.56 -2.94
CA LYS A 218 -0.58 28.02 -2.94
C LYS A 218 -0.52 26.50 -3.02
N ILE A 219 -1.37 25.85 -2.24
CA ILE A 219 -1.64 24.42 -2.39
C ILE A 219 -3.00 24.28 -3.03
N VAL A 220 -3.05 23.65 -4.20
CA VAL A 220 -4.29 23.42 -4.94
C VAL A 220 -4.57 21.93 -4.97
N ALA A 221 -5.75 21.55 -4.50
CA ALA A 221 -6.30 20.22 -4.67
C ALA A 221 -7.22 20.22 -5.88
N TYR A 222 -6.98 19.29 -6.80
CA TYR A 222 -7.77 19.04 -8.00
C TYR A 222 -8.56 17.75 -7.83
N GLY A 223 -9.80 17.73 -8.31
CA GLY A 223 -10.60 16.51 -8.44
C GLY A 223 -10.02 15.57 -9.50
N LYS A 224 -10.66 14.42 -9.69
CA LYS A 224 -10.19 13.38 -10.64
C LYS A 224 -10.14 13.82 -12.10
N GLU A 225 -10.88 14.87 -12.47
CA GLU A 225 -10.94 15.43 -13.84
C GLU A 225 -10.31 16.83 -13.95
N GLY A 226 -9.44 17.21 -13.01
CA GLY A 226 -8.65 18.44 -13.12
C GLY A 226 -9.38 19.72 -12.69
N ASN A 227 -10.63 19.64 -12.26
CA ASN A 227 -11.33 20.76 -11.64
C ASN A 227 -10.72 21.08 -10.27
N VAL A 228 -10.55 22.37 -9.96
CA VAL A 228 -10.11 22.78 -8.62
C VAL A 228 -11.21 22.48 -7.61
N ILE A 229 -10.90 21.68 -6.58
CA ILE A 229 -11.83 21.39 -5.48
C ILE A 229 -11.53 22.28 -4.27
N GLN A 230 -10.26 22.57 -3.98
CA GLN A 230 -9.84 23.41 -2.86
C GLN A 230 -8.52 24.12 -3.14
N THR A 231 -8.38 25.31 -2.57
CA THR A 231 -7.13 26.10 -2.60
C THR A 231 -6.81 26.56 -1.19
N PHE A 232 -5.58 26.29 -0.74
CA PHE A 232 -4.99 26.84 0.48
C PHE A 232 -3.97 27.91 0.06
N ASP A 233 -4.28 29.17 0.34
CA ASP A 233 -3.48 30.32 -0.13
C ASP A 233 -2.64 30.92 1.00
N TYR A 234 -1.32 30.72 0.92
CA TYR A 234 -0.34 31.27 1.85
C TYR A 234 0.50 32.38 1.22
N SER A 235 0.08 32.93 0.07
CA SER A 235 0.84 33.98 -0.63
C SER A 235 1.06 35.24 0.21
N ARG A 236 0.15 35.50 1.16
CA ARG A 236 0.24 36.63 2.10
C ARG A 236 0.93 36.29 3.42
N ASP A 237 1.25 35.02 3.67
CA ASP A 237 2.00 34.60 4.84
C ASP A 237 3.51 34.82 4.60
N SER A 238 4.07 35.78 5.33
CA SER A 238 5.50 36.11 5.25
C SER A 238 6.41 34.99 5.79
N SER A 239 5.89 34.16 6.69
CA SER A 239 6.60 33.00 7.25
C SER A 239 6.69 31.85 6.26
N GLU A 240 5.73 31.74 5.33
CA GLU A 240 5.71 30.69 4.34
C GLU A 240 6.72 30.94 3.22
N LYS A 241 7.38 29.87 2.79
CA LYS A 241 8.30 29.86 1.64
C LYS A 241 7.74 28.95 0.55
N GLU A 242 8.43 28.87 -0.58
CA GLU A 242 8.04 28.03 -1.70
C GLU A 242 7.88 26.56 -1.30
N PHE A 243 6.87 25.91 -1.88
CA PHE A 243 6.67 24.47 -1.71
C PHE A 243 7.59 23.70 -2.63
N THR A 244 8.32 22.73 -2.08
CA THR A 244 9.43 22.09 -2.77
C THR A 244 9.19 20.62 -3.12
N THR A 245 8.49 19.87 -2.27
CA THR A 245 8.15 18.47 -2.52
C THR A 245 6.82 18.12 -1.85
N ALA A 246 6.16 17.09 -2.37
CA ALA A 246 5.00 16.50 -1.72
C ALA A 246 5.06 14.98 -1.79
N ALA A 247 4.40 14.32 -0.83
CA ALA A 247 4.22 12.87 -0.82
C ALA A 247 2.82 12.52 -0.32
N ALA A 248 2.10 11.69 -1.06
CA ALA A 248 0.89 11.05 -0.56
C ALA A 248 1.25 9.86 0.33
N SER A 249 0.43 9.62 1.37
CA SER A 249 0.49 8.40 2.16
C SER A 249 0.16 7.18 1.28
N PRO A 250 0.57 5.95 1.65
CA PRO A 250 0.29 4.76 0.86
C PRO A 250 -1.20 4.45 0.65
N GLY A 251 -2.09 5.00 1.49
CA GLY A 251 -3.54 4.94 1.30
C GLY A 251 -4.12 6.11 0.50
N GLY A 252 -3.33 7.13 0.18
CA GLY A 252 -3.76 8.31 -0.57
C GLY A 252 -4.66 9.28 0.19
N GLN A 253 -4.89 9.07 1.49
CA GLN A 253 -5.81 9.87 2.31
C GLN A 253 -5.10 10.96 3.13
N SER A 254 -3.77 11.02 3.05
CA SER A 254 -2.99 12.10 3.65
C SER A 254 -1.93 12.54 2.65
N VAL A 255 -1.63 13.84 2.62
CA VAL A 255 -0.56 14.41 1.81
C VAL A 255 0.31 15.26 2.71
N ILE A 256 1.62 15.08 2.61
CA ILE A 256 2.60 15.95 3.24
C ILE A 256 3.21 16.83 2.17
N ILE A 257 3.21 18.14 2.43
CA ILE A 257 3.81 19.15 1.56
C ILE A 257 4.93 19.81 2.36
N SER A 258 6.11 19.90 1.77
CA SER A 258 7.27 20.51 2.42
C SER A 258 7.56 21.90 1.88
N SER A 259 8.00 22.78 2.77
CA SER A 259 8.63 24.06 2.45
C SER A 259 9.88 24.25 3.31
N TYR A 260 10.29 25.50 3.53
CA TYR A 260 11.42 25.84 4.39
C TYR A 260 11.03 25.65 5.87
N ASP A 261 11.80 24.84 6.62
CA ASP A 261 11.57 24.55 8.05
C ASP A 261 10.21 23.93 8.39
N ARG A 262 9.41 23.52 7.40
CA ARG A 262 7.99 23.20 7.62
C ARG A 262 7.52 22.01 6.80
N LEU A 263 6.78 21.12 7.47
CA LEU A 263 5.96 20.07 6.86
C LEU A 263 4.49 20.36 7.15
N ARG A 264 3.72 20.66 6.10
CA ARG A 264 2.25 20.75 6.17
C ARG A 264 1.64 19.39 5.95
N VAL A 265 0.50 19.15 6.60
CA VAL A 265 -0.19 17.87 6.58
C VAL A 265 -1.64 18.09 6.18
N LEU A 266 -2.03 17.63 5.00
CA LEU A 266 -3.43 17.60 4.57
C LEU A 266 -4.00 16.21 4.78
N ASN A 267 -5.22 16.13 5.29
CA ASN A 267 -5.95 14.89 5.52
C ASN A 267 -7.29 14.93 4.81
N TRP A 268 -7.61 13.88 4.08
CA TRP A 268 -8.92 13.75 3.45
C TRP A 268 -9.95 13.42 4.53
N SER A 269 -11.05 14.19 4.55
CA SER A 269 -12.21 13.99 5.40
C SER A 269 -13.33 13.40 4.54
N PRO A 270 -13.58 12.07 4.57
CA PRO A 270 -14.62 11.45 3.75
C PRO A 270 -16.00 12.07 4.00
N ARG A 271 -16.31 12.38 5.27
CA ARG A 271 -17.59 12.98 5.68
C ARG A 271 -17.83 14.36 5.08
N ARG A 272 -16.78 15.17 4.92
CA ARG A 272 -16.88 16.52 4.33
C ARG A 272 -16.61 16.52 2.83
N SER A 273 -16.11 15.41 2.28
CA SER A 273 -15.54 15.35 0.93
C SER A 273 -14.53 16.48 0.68
N ALA A 274 -13.66 16.74 1.67
CA ALA A 274 -12.74 17.85 1.66
C ALA A 274 -11.43 17.52 2.38
N TRP A 275 -10.34 18.17 1.96
CA TRP A 275 -9.06 18.22 2.64
C TRP A 275 -9.14 19.14 3.85
N GLU A 276 -8.68 18.62 4.98
CA GLU A 276 -8.49 19.33 6.24
C GLU A 276 -7.00 19.46 6.50
N GLU A 277 -6.55 20.69 6.77
CA GLU A 277 -5.17 20.93 7.19
C GLU A 277 -5.01 20.58 8.68
N GLY A 278 -4.08 19.68 8.96
CA GLY A 278 -3.62 19.41 10.32
C GLY A 278 -2.57 20.41 10.78
N LYS A 279 -2.22 20.37 12.06
CA LYS A 279 -1.17 21.25 12.62
C LYS A 279 0.16 21.05 11.86
N PRO A 280 0.73 22.10 11.25
CA PRO A 280 2.00 21.98 10.56
C PRO A 280 3.12 21.62 11.54
N LYS A 281 4.09 20.85 11.08
CA LYS A 281 5.29 20.50 11.83
C LYS A 281 6.40 21.47 11.43
N GLU A 282 6.68 22.42 12.32
CA GLU A 282 7.79 23.35 12.18
C GLU A 282 9.03 22.79 12.88
N ILE A 283 10.16 22.88 12.20
CA ILE A 283 11.45 22.35 12.63
C ILE A 283 12.47 23.44 12.34
N PRO A 284 12.82 24.24 13.36
CA PRO A 284 13.75 25.34 13.19
C PRO A 284 15.09 24.86 12.64
N HIS A 285 15.68 25.62 11.72
CA HIS A 285 17.02 25.39 11.17
C HIS A 285 17.15 24.10 10.32
N LEU A 286 16.04 23.57 9.81
CA LEU A 286 16.02 22.45 8.86
C LEU A 286 16.31 22.91 7.42
N TYR A 287 16.14 24.21 7.16
CA TYR A 287 16.16 24.89 5.87
C TYR A 287 15.17 24.27 4.88
N THR A 288 15.44 24.42 3.59
CA THR A 288 14.65 23.82 2.52
C THR A 288 14.68 22.29 2.62
N ILE A 289 13.50 21.69 2.69
CA ILE A 289 13.32 20.25 2.55
C ILE A 289 13.38 19.91 1.06
N THR A 290 14.23 18.96 0.69
CA THR A 290 14.59 18.68 -0.72
C THR A 290 14.12 17.32 -1.20
N ALA A 291 13.69 16.44 -0.29
CA ALA A 291 13.13 15.13 -0.60
C ALA A 291 12.20 14.65 0.51
N LEU A 292 11.12 13.97 0.12
CA LEU A 292 10.22 13.25 1.03
C LEU A 292 10.12 11.80 0.58
N ALA A 293 10.06 10.87 1.55
CA ALA A 293 9.85 9.46 1.27
C ALA A 293 9.00 8.82 2.37
N TRP A 294 7.81 8.36 1.99
CA TRP A 294 6.93 7.61 2.90
C TRP A 294 7.30 6.12 2.88
N LYS A 295 7.37 5.51 4.06
CA LYS A 295 7.47 4.06 4.20
C LYS A 295 6.20 3.41 3.68
N ARG A 296 6.30 2.29 2.95
CA ARG A 296 5.14 1.71 2.24
C ARG A 296 4.06 1.16 3.15
N ASP A 297 4.39 0.82 4.39
CA ASP A 297 3.42 0.47 5.44
C ASP A 297 2.66 1.68 6.01
N GLY A 298 3.02 2.91 5.65
CA GLY A 298 2.38 4.15 6.11
C GLY A 298 2.90 4.67 7.46
N SER A 299 3.71 3.90 8.19
CA SER A 299 4.08 4.21 9.58
C SER A 299 5.13 5.31 9.74
N ARG A 300 5.91 5.61 8.70
CA ARG A 300 7.00 6.58 8.76
C ARG A 300 7.06 7.44 7.53
N ILE A 301 7.45 8.69 7.70
CA ILE A 301 7.95 9.54 6.62
C ILE A 301 9.35 10.05 6.97
N CYS A 302 10.20 10.16 5.96
CA CYS A 302 11.52 10.78 6.08
C CYS A 302 11.58 12.07 5.26
N ALA A 303 12.20 13.10 5.81
CA ALA A 303 12.46 14.39 5.17
C ALA A 303 13.97 14.60 5.04
N GLY A 304 14.43 14.80 3.80
CA GLY A 304 15.82 15.13 3.49
C GLY A 304 15.96 16.63 3.25
N THR A 305 17.10 17.21 3.62
CA THR A 305 17.28 18.66 3.67
C THR A 305 18.40 19.18 2.78
N LEU A 306 18.44 20.49 2.58
CA LEU A 306 19.51 21.20 1.88
C LEU A 306 20.88 21.02 2.54
N CYS A 307 20.93 20.89 3.87
CA CYS A 307 22.17 20.73 4.63
C CYS A 307 22.51 19.26 4.92
N GLY A 308 21.87 18.30 4.25
CA GLY A 308 22.23 16.89 4.32
C GLY A 308 21.58 16.11 5.46
N ALA A 309 20.82 16.78 6.35
CA ALA A 309 20.07 16.09 7.39
C ALA A 309 18.97 15.21 6.80
N VAL A 310 18.72 14.07 7.45
CA VAL A 310 17.57 13.21 7.18
C VAL A 310 16.81 12.97 8.47
N GLU A 311 15.61 13.55 8.55
CA GLU A 311 14.75 13.48 9.72
C GLU A 311 13.63 12.47 9.52
N GLN A 312 13.40 11.60 10.50
CA GLN A 312 12.36 10.57 10.46
C GLN A 312 11.21 10.91 11.42
N PHE A 313 9.98 10.73 10.94
CA PHE A 313 8.75 10.99 11.68
C PHE A 313 7.87 9.76 11.75
N ASP A 314 7.22 9.56 12.90
CA ASP A 314 6.13 8.62 13.13
C ASP A 314 4.85 9.24 12.58
N CYS A 315 4.17 8.48 11.73
CA CYS A 315 2.92 8.86 11.07
C CYS A 315 1.77 8.12 11.76
N CYS A 316 0.95 8.84 12.51
CA CYS A 316 -0.13 8.22 13.29
C CYS A 316 -1.36 9.13 13.37
N LEU A 317 -2.55 8.59 13.11
CA LEU A 317 -3.82 9.24 13.39
C LEU A 317 -4.24 8.99 14.83
N ARG A 318 -4.26 7.71 15.18
CA ARG A 318 -4.77 7.20 16.44
C ARG A 318 -4.01 5.93 16.77
N ARG A 319 -3.68 5.74 18.05
CA ARG A 319 -3.07 4.52 18.56
C ARG A 319 -3.86 4.04 19.75
N SER A 320 -4.03 2.73 19.87
CA SER A 320 -4.67 2.09 21.01
C SER A 320 -3.96 0.78 21.36
N ILE A 321 -4.09 0.34 22.61
CA ILE A 321 -3.60 -0.96 23.07
C ILE A 321 -4.81 -1.85 23.28
N TYR A 322 -4.85 -2.98 22.57
CA TYR A 322 -5.92 -3.97 22.67
C TYR A 322 -5.50 -5.11 23.60
N LYS A 323 -6.27 -5.30 24.68
CA LYS A 323 -6.07 -6.35 25.71
C LYS A 323 -4.63 -6.43 26.26
N ASN A 324 -3.88 -5.33 26.30
CA ASN A 324 -2.45 -5.28 26.67
C ASN A 324 -1.52 -6.23 25.88
N LYS A 325 -1.98 -6.74 24.73
CA LYS A 325 -1.22 -7.68 23.89
C LYS A 325 -0.89 -7.11 22.52
N PHE A 326 -1.73 -6.20 22.01
CA PHE A 326 -1.58 -5.67 20.67
C PHE A 326 -1.60 -4.15 20.67
N GLU A 327 -0.70 -3.54 19.90
CA GLU A 327 -0.77 -2.13 19.54
C GLU A 327 -1.50 -2.01 18.19
N ILE A 328 -2.57 -1.23 18.15
CA ILE A 328 -3.33 -0.92 16.94
C ILE A 328 -3.06 0.53 16.60
N THR A 329 -2.33 0.76 15.50
CA THR A 329 -1.92 2.08 15.02
C THR A 329 -2.59 2.40 13.68
N TYR A 330 -3.48 3.38 13.68
CA TYR A 330 -4.11 3.91 12.48
C TYR A 330 -3.13 4.86 11.78
N VAL A 331 -2.65 4.48 10.60
CA VAL A 331 -1.71 5.29 9.79
C VAL A 331 -2.42 6.05 8.67
N GLY A 332 -3.67 5.69 8.38
CA GLY A 332 -4.62 6.40 7.53
C GLY A 332 -6.05 5.96 7.86
N PRO A 333 -7.09 6.66 7.38
CA PRO A 333 -8.48 6.20 7.56
C PRO A 333 -8.71 4.76 7.07
N SER A 334 -8.12 4.37 5.94
CA SER A 334 -8.25 3.04 5.33
C SER A 334 -7.09 2.09 5.64
N GLN A 335 -6.19 2.44 6.56
CA GLN A 335 -4.98 1.65 6.83
C GLN A 335 -4.61 1.63 8.32
N VAL A 336 -4.50 0.41 8.85
CA VAL A 336 -4.19 0.12 10.25
C VAL A 336 -3.05 -0.87 10.35
N ILE A 337 -2.12 -0.63 11.26
CA ILE A 337 -1.06 -1.57 11.60
C ILE A 337 -1.40 -2.19 12.95
N VAL A 338 -1.50 -3.51 12.98
CA VAL A 338 -1.65 -4.28 14.22
C VAL A 338 -0.32 -4.94 14.54
N LYS A 339 0.23 -4.65 15.71
CA LYS A 339 1.50 -5.20 16.19
C LYS A 339 1.26 -6.00 17.46
N ASN A 340 1.65 -7.27 17.46
CA ASN A 340 1.74 -8.07 18.67
C ASN A 340 2.92 -7.57 19.51
N LEU A 341 2.67 -7.21 20.77
CA LEU A 341 3.67 -6.62 21.66
C LEU A 341 4.69 -7.64 22.17
N SER A 342 4.29 -8.91 22.35
CA SER A 342 5.20 -9.95 22.85
C SER A 342 6.06 -10.56 21.75
N THR A 343 5.50 -10.80 20.56
CA THR A 343 6.24 -11.41 19.45
C THR A 343 6.88 -10.39 18.52
N GLY A 344 6.41 -9.13 18.55
CA GLY A 344 6.82 -8.09 17.62
C GLY A 344 6.23 -8.22 16.21
N THR A 345 5.47 -9.30 15.93
CA THR A 345 4.81 -9.55 14.64
C THR A 345 3.90 -8.39 14.26
N ARG A 346 3.92 -7.98 13.00
CA ARG A 346 3.13 -6.87 12.47
C ARG A 346 2.32 -7.33 11.27
N ILE A 347 1.08 -6.86 11.18
CA ILE A 347 0.22 -7.01 10.02
C ILE A 347 -0.37 -5.65 9.65
N VAL A 348 -0.41 -5.37 8.36
CA VAL A 348 -0.94 -4.13 7.80
C VAL A 348 -2.29 -4.42 7.20
N LEU A 349 -3.35 -4.01 7.89
CA LEU A 349 -4.72 -4.09 7.40
C LEU A 349 -5.01 -2.84 6.56
N LYS A 350 -5.32 -3.02 5.28
CA LYS A 350 -5.62 -1.92 4.36
C LYS A 350 -6.88 -2.25 3.58
N SER A 351 -7.83 -1.31 3.53
CA SER A 351 -8.97 -1.44 2.63
C SER A 351 -8.51 -1.23 1.18
N GLN A 352 -8.81 -2.19 0.31
CA GLN A 352 -8.60 -2.11 -1.14
C GLN A 352 -9.54 -1.11 -1.81
N TYR A 353 -10.74 -0.90 -1.24
CA TYR A 353 -11.70 0.10 -1.72
C TYR A 353 -11.42 1.51 -1.15
N GLY A 354 -10.52 1.62 -0.18
CA GLY A 354 -10.18 2.88 0.47
C GLY A 354 -11.21 3.37 1.47
N TYR A 355 -12.13 2.50 1.92
CA TYR A 355 -13.10 2.82 2.97
C TYR A 355 -12.41 3.03 4.31
N GLU A 356 -13.02 3.87 5.15
CA GLU A 356 -12.53 4.12 6.50
C GLU A 356 -12.76 2.88 7.38
N ILE A 357 -11.72 2.48 8.11
CA ILE A 357 -11.76 1.36 9.04
C ILE A 357 -12.20 1.90 10.40
N ASP A 358 -13.39 1.53 10.85
CA ASP A 358 -13.98 2.08 12.09
C ASP A 358 -13.32 1.49 13.34
N GLU A 359 -13.32 0.16 13.41
CA GLU A 359 -12.83 -0.63 14.55
C GLU A 359 -12.11 -1.88 14.05
N VAL A 360 -11.04 -2.27 14.76
CA VAL A 360 -10.34 -3.54 14.56
C VAL A 360 -10.44 -4.38 15.83
N LYS A 361 -11.00 -5.58 15.72
CA LYS A 361 -11.09 -6.58 16.79
C LYS A 361 -10.13 -7.73 16.51
N ILE A 362 -9.59 -8.28 17.60
CA ILE A 362 -8.69 -9.45 17.56
C ILE A 362 -9.38 -10.61 18.28
N LEU A 363 -9.73 -11.64 17.52
CA LEU A 363 -10.58 -12.76 17.91
C LEU A 363 -9.89 -14.11 17.66
N GLY A 364 -10.59 -15.21 17.99
CA GLY A 364 -10.12 -16.58 17.76
C GLY A 364 -8.76 -16.87 18.41
N LYS A 365 -8.67 -16.65 19.73
CA LYS A 365 -7.44 -16.84 20.54
C LYS A 365 -6.26 -16.00 20.05
N ASP A 366 -6.50 -14.70 19.84
CA ASP A 366 -5.48 -13.70 19.50
C ASP A 366 -4.82 -13.89 18.12
N ARG A 367 -5.51 -14.59 17.19
CA ARG A 367 -4.98 -14.92 15.85
C ARG A 367 -5.67 -14.19 14.71
N TYR A 368 -6.96 -13.91 14.81
CA TYR A 368 -7.74 -13.40 13.68
C TYR A 368 -8.15 -11.95 13.86
N LEU A 369 -8.07 -11.18 12.78
CA LEU A 369 -8.52 -9.81 12.69
C LEU A 369 -9.91 -9.76 12.09
N VAL A 370 -10.76 -8.93 12.68
CA VAL A 370 -12.05 -8.54 12.12
C VAL A 370 -12.14 -7.02 12.19
N ALA A 371 -12.35 -6.36 11.06
CA ALA A 371 -12.56 -4.93 11.02
C ALA A 371 -13.72 -4.57 10.10
N HIS A 372 -14.48 -3.55 10.51
CA HIS A 372 -15.61 -3.06 9.73
C HIS A 372 -15.24 -1.75 9.05
N THR A 373 -15.82 -1.56 7.88
CA THR A 373 -15.87 -0.27 7.20
C THR A 373 -17.34 0.13 7.00
N SER A 374 -17.59 1.20 6.25
CA SER A 374 -18.95 1.60 5.87
C SER A 374 -19.70 0.54 5.06
N ASP A 375 -18.99 -0.24 4.24
CA ASP A 375 -19.59 -1.10 3.21
C ASP A 375 -18.95 -2.49 3.10
N THR A 376 -17.88 -2.75 3.85
CA THR A 376 -17.09 -3.98 3.75
C THR A 376 -16.69 -4.53 5.12
N LEU A 377 -16.39 -5.82 5.12
CA LEU A 377 -15.81 -6.53 6.24
C LEU A 377 -14.41 -6.99 5.86
N LEU A 378 -13.44 -6.58 6.67
CA LEU A 378 -12.05 -6.98 6.60
C LEU A 378 -11.80 -8.13 7.56
N LEU A 379 -11.27 -9.23 7.03
CA LEU A 379 -10.88 -10.42 7.78
C LEU A 379 -9.41 -10.70 7.57
N GLY A 380 -8.75 -11.24 8.59
CA GLY A 380 -7.33 -11.56 8.49
C GLY A 380 -6.87 -12.65 9.42
N ASP A 381 -5.93 -13.47 8.96
CA ASP A 381 -5.17 -14.39 9.82
C ASP A 381 -3.76 -13.81 10.02
N ILE A 382 -3.44 -13.47 11.28
CA ILE A 382 -2.15 -12.88 11.65
C ILE A 382 -0.99 -13.86 11.36
N SER A 383 -1.23 -15.17 11.50
CA SER A 383 -0.18 -16.18 11.38
C SER A 383 0.23 -16.45 9.93
N SER A 384 -0.75 -16.56 9.02
CA SER A 384 -0.52 -16.76 7.59
C SER A 384 -0.38 -15.44 6.81
N ASN A 385 -0.64 -14.31 7.45
CA ASN A 385 -0.65 -12.97 6.85
C ASN A 385 -1.57 -12.85 5.63
N LYS A 386 -2.67 -13.61 5.64
CA LYS A 386 -3.72 -13.55 4.62
C LYS A 386 -4.82 -12.61 5.08
N LEU A 387 -5.20 -11.69 4.20
CA LEU A 387 -6.25 -10.69 4.43
C LEU A 387 -7.31 -10.79 3.35
N SER A 388 -8.55 -10.51 3.71
CA SER A 388 -9.71 -10.52 2.84
C SER A 388 -10.55 -9.28 3.12
N GLU A 389 -11.09 -8.65 2.09
CA GLU A 389 -12.10 -7.61 2.22
C GLU A 389 -13.30 -7.95 1.32
N VAL A 390 -14.43 -8.27 1.94
CA VAL A 390 -15.67 -8.63 1.24
C VAL A 390 -16.71 -7.52 1.40
N ALA A 391 -17.56 -7.35 0.39
CA ALA A 391 -18.74 -6.51 0.50
C ALA A 391 -19.63 -6.99 1.66
N TRP A 392 -19.98 -6.08 2.55
CA TRP A 392 -20.68 -6.41 3.79
C TRP A 392 -21.56 -5.23 4.22
N GLN A 393 -22.85 -5.32 3.95
CA GLN A 393 -23.82 -4.27 4.25
C GLN A 393 -25.00 -4.83 5.04
N GLY A 394 -25.63 -3.98 5.87
CA GLY A 394 -26.91 -4.30 6.49
C GLY A 394 -26.89 -5.34 7.61
N SER A 395 -25.71 -5.63 8.19
CA SER A 395 -25.60 -6.66 9.23
C SER A 395 -26.06 -6.25 10.63
N GLY A 396 -26.12 -4.94 10.91
CA GLY A 396 -26.48 -4.41 12.22
C GLY A 396 -25.47 -4.70 13.34
N GLY A 397 -24.29 -5.23 13.02
CA GLY A 397 -23.21 -5.48 14.00
C GLY A 397 -23.42 -6.68 14.93
N ASN A 398 -24.40 -7.55 14.63
CA ASN A 398 -24.76 -8.71 15.47
C ASN A 398 -24.15 -10.04 14.97
N GLU A 399 -23.12 -9.97 14.12
CA GLU A 399 -22.49 -11.13 13.54
C GLU A 399 -21.75 -11.96 14.60
N LYS A 400 -21.80 -13.29 14.42
CA LYS A 400 -21.00 -14.23 15.20
C LYS A 400 -19.96 -14.86 14.30
N PHE A 401 -18.70 -14.63 14.66
CA PHE A 401 -17.54 -15.15 13.95
C PHE A 401 -17.04 -16.44 14.60
N PHE A 402 -16.80 -17.46 13.78
CA PHE A 402 -16.20 -18.72 14.20
C PHE A 402 -14.92 -18.98 13.40
N PHE A 403 -13.89 -19.40 14.15
CA PHE A 403 -12.50 -19.46 13.71
C PHE A 403 -11.91 -20.87 13.84
N ASP A 404 -12.76 -21.89 13.87
CA ASP A 404 -12.33 -23.28 14.10
C ASP A 404 -11.60 -23.87 12.88
N ASN A 405 -11.78 -23.27 11.70
CA ASN A 405 -11.10 -23.66 10.47
C ASN A 405 -9.99 -22.66 10.12
N ASP A 406 -8.79 -23.16 9.80
CA ASP A 406 -7.62 -22.32 9.53
C ASP A 406 -7.75 -21.47 8.26
N ASN A 407 -8.47 -21.96 7.25
CA ASN A 407 -8.57 -21.32 5.94
C ASN A 407 -9.83 -20.45 5.75
N VAL A 408 -10.81 -20.52 6.65
CA VAL A 408 -12.12 -19.86 6.46
C VAL A 408 -12.66 -19.29 7.76
N CYS A 409 -13.22 -18.09 7.67
CA CYS A 409 -14.08 -17.54 8.70
C CYS A 409 -15.54 -17.92 8.41
N MET A 410 -16.22 -18.52 9.38
CA MET A 410 -17.67 -18.71 9.33
C MET A 410 -18.35 -17.54 10.04
N ILE A 411 -19.28 -16.88 9.35
CA ILE A 411 -19.97 -15.69 9.86
C ILE A 411 -21.45 -16.01 9.90
N PHE A 412 -22.04 -16.02 11.09
CA PHE A 412 -23.48 -16.15 11.25
C PHE A 412 -24.11 -14.79 11.48
N ASN A 413 -25.14 -14.48 10.68
CA ASN A 413 -25.94 -13.27 10.83
C ASN A 413 -27.38 -13.53 10.40
N ALA A 414 -28.37 -13.12 11.19
CA ALA A 414 -29.80 -13.18 10.85
C ALA A 414 -30.32 -14.52 10.25
N GLY A 415 -29.81 -15.67 10.69
CA GLY A 415 -30.21 -17.01 10.17
C GLY A 415 -29.51 -17.43 8.88
N GLU A 416 -28.46 -16.71 8.50
CA GLU A 416 -27.59 -16.99 7.38
C GLU A 416 -26.17 -17.30 7.88
N LEU A 417 -25.52 -18.26 7.22
CA LEU A 417 -24.11 -18.60 7.37
C LEU A 417 -23.40 -18.16 6.09
N THR A 418 -22.43 -17.26 6.24
CA THR A 418 -21.55 -16.83 5.16
C THR A 418 -20.13 -17.32 5.41
N LEU A 419 -19.47 -17.79 4.36
CA LEU A 419 -18.10 -18.29 4.38
C LEU A 419 -17.18 -17.32 3.66
N VAL A 420 -16.10 -16.92 4.34
CA VAL A 420 -15.05 -16.08 3.74
C VAL A 420 -13.71 -16.77 3.91
N GLU A 421 -13.08 -17.11 2.79
CA GLU A 421 -11.73 -17.68 2.76
C GLU A 421 -10.69 -16.58 2.98
N TYR A 422 -9.73 -16.80 3.89
CA TYR A 422 -8.66 -15.83 4.13
C TYR A 422 -7.76 -15.71 2.90
N GLY A 423 -7.50 -14.49 2.43
CA GLY A 423 -6.74 -14.22 1.22
C GLY A 423 -7.59 -14.14 -0.05
N SER A 424 -8.91 -14.34 0.06
CA SER A 424 -9.88 -14.13 -1.01
C SER A 424 -10.80 -12.96 -0.69
N ASN A 425 -10.99 -12.04 -1.63
CA ASN A 425 -11.84 -10.85 -1.47
C ASN A 425 -13.30 -11.08 -1.90
N ASP A 426 -13.65 -12.33 -2.17
CA ASP A 426 -15.00 -12.74 -2.53
C ASP A 426 -15.62 -13.59 -1.42
N ILE A 427 -16.94 -13.49 -1.29
CA ILE A 427 -17.70 -14.41 -0.45
C ILE A 427 -17.65 -15.79 -1.11
N LEU A 428 -17.15 -16.79 -0.40
CA LEU A 428 -17.01 -18.15 -0.92
C LEU A 428 -18.37 -18.84 -1.07
N GLY A 429 -19.30 -18.55 -0.17
CA GLY A 429 -20.65 -19.09 -0.23
C GLY A 429 -21.51 -18.59 0.92
N SER A 430 -22.81 -18.57 0.71
CA SER A 430 -23.79 -18.20 1.74
C SER A 430 -24.96 -19.17 1.72
N VAL A 431 -25.37 -19.63 2.91
CA VAL A 431 -26.46 -20.59 3.07
C VAL A 431 -27.37 -20.19 4.23
N ARG A 432 -28.66 -20.49 4.12
CA ARG A 432 -29.62 -20.27 5.20
C ARG A 432 -29.59 -21.44 6.18
N THR A 433 -29.31 -21.16 7.44
CA THR A 433 -29.36 -22.15 8.51
C THR A 433 -29.53 -21.49 9.88
N GLU A 434 -30.41 -22.05 10.71
CA GLU A 434 -30.64 -21.60 12.08
C GLU A 434 -29.65 -22.26 13.07
N PHE A 435 -28.86 -23.23 12.61
CA PHE A 435 -27.96 -24.02 13.45
C PHE A 435 -26.57 -23.38 13.55
N MET A 436 -26.44 -22.39 14.44
CA MET A 436 -25.18 -21.65 14.67
C MET A 436 -24.08 -22.45 15.40
N ASN A 437 -24.29 -23.73 15.69
CA ASN A 437 -23.29 -24.54 16.39
C ASN A 437 -22.25 -25.05 15.37
N PRO A 438 -20.95 -24.75 15.52
CA PRO A 438 -19.90 -25.24 14.63
C PRO A 438 -19.85 -26.77 14.51
N HIS A 439 -20.34 -27.51 15.51
CA HIS A 439 -20.43 -28.96 15.41
C HIS A 439 -21.51 -29.46 14.44
N LEU A 440 -22.38 -28.58 13.95
CA LEU A 440 -23.46 -28.87 13.00
C LEU A 440 -23.17 -28.32 11.60
N VAL A 441 -21.95 -27.82 11.40
CA VAL A 441 -21.47 -27.22 10.15
C VAL A 441 -20.02 -27.65 9.95
N SER A 442 -19.71 -28.31 8.84
CA SER A 442 -18.34 -28.69 8.49
C SER A 442 -17.96 -28.08 7.16
N VAL A 443 -16.81 -27.40 7.12
CA VAL A 443 -16.28 -26.73 5.94
C VAL A 443 -14.89 -27.26 5.68
N ARG A 444 -14.59 -27.53 4.41
CA ARG A 444 -13.28 -27.99 3.95
C ARG A 444 -12.84 -27.13 2.78
N ILE A 445 -11.69 -26.46 2.94
CA ILE A 445 -11.08 -25.66 1.87
C ILE A 445 -9.65 -26.16 1.71
N ASN A 446 -9.43 -26.90 0.62
CA ASN A 446 -8.11 -27.33 0.17
C ASN A 446 -7.24 -27.96 1.28
N GLU A 447 -7.86 -28.63 2.26
CA GLU A 447 -7.17 -29.12 3.46
C GLU A 447 -6.15 -30.20 3.12
N ARG A 448 -6.48 -31.08 2.16
CA ARG A 448 -5.55 -32.04 1.58
C ARG A 448 -5.43 -31.87 0.07
N GLN A 449 -4.31 -31.31 -0.37
CA GLN A 449 -3.96 -31.21 -1.79
C GLN A 449 -3.51 -32.58 -2.33
N GLN A 450 -4.19 -33.09 -3.35
CA GLN A 450 -3.80 -34.31 -4.06
C GLN A 450 -3.22 -33.94 -5.43
N ARG A 451 -2.14 -34.64 -5.85
CA ARG A 451 -1.53 -34.38 -7.17
C ARG A 451 -2.54 -34.68 -8.28
N GLY A 452 -2.79 -33.69 -9.14
CA GLY A 452 -3.69 -33.82 -10.28
C GLY A 452 -5.17 -33.57 -9.97
N VAL A 453 -5.53 -33.29 -8.72
CA VAL A 453 -6.89 -32.89 -8.32
C VAL A 453 -6.93 -31.36 -8.24
N GLY A 454 -8.00 -30.76 -8.76
CA GLY A 454 -8.23 -29.31 -8.71
C GLY A 454 -8.51 -28.80 -7.29
N GLU A 455 -8.98 -27.56 -7.18
CA GLU A 455 -9.44 -27.03 -5.89
C GLU A 455 -10.59 -27.89 -5.35
N ASN A 456 -10.64 -28.02 -4.02
CA ASN A 456 -11.69 -28.76 -3.32
C ASN A 456 -12.21 -27.92 -2.16
N LYS A 457 -13.39 -27.33 -2.37
CA LYS A 457 -14.09 -26.51 -1.39
C LYS A 457 -15.50 -27.09 -1.18
N ARG A 458 -15.75 -27.61 0.03
CA ARG A 458 -16.97 -28.35 0.36
C ARG A 458 -17.55 -27.84 1.68
N LEU A 459 -18.88 -27.83 1.74
CA LEU A 459 -19.65 -27.47 2.94
C LEU A 459 -20.67 -28.58 3.21
N ALA A 460 -20.82 -28.97 4.47
CA ALA A 460 -21.93 -29.76 4.96
C ALA A 460 -22.57 -29.06 6.16
N TYR A 461 -23.89 -28.93 6.18
CA TYR A 461 -24.61 -28.23 7.26
C TYR A 461 -26.02 -28.77 7.43
N LEU A 462 -26.62 -28.51 8.59
CA LEU A 462 -28.03 -28.81 8.83
C LEU A 462 -28.96 -27.76 8.21
N ILE A 463 -29.90 -28.23 7.38
CA ILE A 463 -31.06 -27.43 6.94
C ILE A 463 -32.09 -27.39 8.08
N ASP A 464 -32.38 -28.55 8.65
CA ASP A 464 -33.28 -28.76 9.79
C ASP A 464 -32.63 -29.75 10.79
N ILE A 465 -33.31 -30.03 11.91
CA ILE A 465 -32.78 -30.90 12.96
C ILE A 465 -32.43 -32.34 12.53
N LYS A 466 -32.86 -32.79 11.35
CA LYS A 466 -32.76 -34.16 10.83
C LYS A 466 -32.22 -34.24 9.40
N THR A 467 -32.00 -33.12 8.71
CA THR A 467 -31.58 -33.10 7.30
C THR A 467 -30.25 -32.36 7.13
N ILE A 468 -29.26 -33.05 6.58
CA ILE A 468 -27.97 -32.48 6.18
C ILE A 468 -28.01 -32.11 4.70
N ALA A 469 -27.52 -30.92 4.35
CA ALA A 469 -27.14 -30.55 2.99
C ALA A 469 -25.64 -30.63 2.81
N THR A 470 -25.23 -30.97 1.58
CA THR A 470 -23.83 -30.94 1.14
C THR A 470 -23.71 -30.05 -0.08
N VAL A 471 -22.68 -29.22 -0.15
CA VAL A 471 -22.55 -28.15 -1.14
C VAL A 471 -21.14 -28.16 -1.72
N ASP A 472 -21.07 -28.03 -3.05
CA ASP A 472 -19.87 -27.65 -3.77
C ASP A 472 -19.75 -26.13 -3.75
N LEU A 473 -18.75 -25.60 -3.03
CA LEU A 473 -18.54 -24.17 -2.91
C LEU A 473 -17.88 -23.56 -4.15
N ILE A 474 -17.24 -24.38 -5.00
CA ILE A 474 -16.65 -23.92 -6.27
C ILE A 474 -17.76 -23.79 -7.31
N GLY A 475 -18.60 -24.82 -7.41
CA GLY A 475 -19.74 -24.83 -8.32
C GLY A 475 -20.92 -23.96 -7.86
N GLY A 476 -21.00 -23.67 -6.56
CA GLY A 476 -22.11 -22.90 -5.97
C GLY A 476 -23.44 -23.66 -5.92
N TYR A 477 -23.43 -25.00 -5.99
CA TYR A 477 -24.64 -25.83 -6.01
C TYR A 477 -24.64 -26.92 -4.95
N ASN A 478 -25.85 -27.35 -4.57
CA ASN A 478 -26.06 -28.45 -3.62
C ASN A 478 -25.72 -29.79 -4.29
N THR A 479 -24.79 -30.54 -3.70
CA THR A 479 -24.35 -31.85 -4.18
C THR A 479 -25.24 -32.99 -3.69
N GLY A 480 -26.01 -32.78 -2.63
CA GLY A 480 -26.93 -33.78 -2.11
C GLY A 480 -27.48 -33.47 -0.72
N THR A 481 -28.60 -34.11 -0.41
CA THR A 481 -29.28 -34.03 0.89
C THR A 481 -29.34 -35.41 1.54
N ILE A 482 -29.17 -35.44 2.87
CA ILE A 482 -29.21 -36.67 3.67
C ILE A 482 -30.24 -36.45 4.78
N SER A 483 -31.36 -37.16 4.68
CA SER A 483 -32.39 -37.18 5.73
C SER A 483 -32.11 -38.30 6.74
N HIS A 484 -32.36 -38.03 8.02
CA HIS A 484 -32.20 -38.98 9.12
C HIS A 484 -33.46 -39.08 10.00
N ASP A 485 -33.65 -40.22 10.66
CA ASP A 485 -34.84 -40.47 11.49
C ASP A 485 -34.79 -39.77 12.86
N SER A 486 -33.60 -39.42 13.32
CA SER A 486 -33.30 -38.86 14.64
C SER A 486 -32.58 -37.52 14.54
N LYS A 487 -32.67 -36.72 15.61
CA LYS A 487 -32.02 -35.41 15.68
C LYS A 487 -30.51 -35.58 15.56
N ILE A 488 -29.90 -34.86 14.63
CA ILE A 488 -28.45 -34.84 14.40
C ILE A 488 -27.83 -33.84 15.39
N ASP A 489 -26.72 -34.22 16.02
CA ASP A 489 -26.05 -33.37 17.00
C ASP A 489 -24.55 -33.15 16.78
N TRP A 490 -23.99 -33.77 15.74
CA TRP A 490 -22.64 -33.52 15.25
C TRP A 490 -22.50 -34.00 13.80
N LEU A 491 -21.74 -33.27 12.97
CA LEU A 491 -21.32 -33.71 11.63
C LEU A 491 -19.93 -33.19 11.28
N GLU A 492 -19.20 -33.93 10.43
CA GLU A 492 -17.85 -33.58 10.01
C GLU A 492 -17.51 -34.20 8.65
N LEU A 493 -16.98 -33.39 7.73
CA LEU A 493 -16.39 -33.84 6.49
C LEU A 493 -14.97 -34.35 6.71
N ASN A 494 -14.56 -35.36 5.95
CA ASN A 494 -13.16 -35.74 5.90
C ASN A 494 -12.32 -34.68 5.16
N GLU A 495 -11.00 -34.76 5.26
CA GLU A 495 -10.05 -33.80 4.65
C GLU A 495 -10.23 -33.59 3.14
N THR A 496 -10.79 -34.59 2.44
CA THR A 496 -11.05 -34.53 0.99
C THR A 496 -12.49 -34.12 0.66
N GLY A 497 -13.35 -33.87 1.64
CA GLY A 497 -14.75 -33.47 1.42
C GLY A 497 -15.66 -34.51 0.74
N HIS A 498 -15.19 -35.73 0.49
CA HIS A 498 -15.94 -36.80 -0.20
C HIS A 498 -16.62 -37.78 0.77
N LYS A 499 -16.36 -37.66 2.07
CA LYS A 499 -16.99 -38.50 3.10
C LYS A 499 -17.49 -37.61 4.21
N LEU A 500 -18.71 -37.89 4.65
CA LEU A 500 -19.34 -37.23 5.77
C LEU A 500 -19.57 -38.23 6.89
N LEU A 501 -19.12 -37.89 8.09
CA LEU A 501 -19.51 -38.55 9.33
C LEU A 501 -20.54 -37.68 10.05
N PHE A 502 -21.58 -38.28 10.60
CA PHE A 502 -22.53 -37.57 11.45
C PHE A 502 -23.05 -38.46 12.56
N ARG A 503 -23.43 -37.84 13.68
CA ARG A 503 -23.92 -38.50 14.89
C ARG A 503 -25.30 -37.98 15.25
N ASP A 504 -26.18 -38.89 15.64
CA ASP A 504 -27.50 -38.54 16.17
C ASP A 504 -27.53 -38.51 17.70
N LYS A 505 -28.63 -37.97 18.25
CA LYS A 505 -28.87 -37.90 19.71
C LYS A 505 -28.95 -39.25 20.41
N LYS A 506 -29.07 -40.36 19.66
CA LYS A 506 -29.01 -41.74 20.18
C LYS A 506 -27.58 -42.29 20.15
N MET A 507 -26.57 -41.44 19.93
CA MET A 507 -25.15 -41.78 19.84
C MET A 507 -24.80 -42.71 18.68
N ARG A 508 -25.66 -42.83 17.65
CA ARG A 508 -25.38 -43.63 16.46
C ARG A 508 -24.56 -42.78 15.48
N VAL A 509 -23.40 -43.29 15.08
CA VAL A 509 -22.53 -42.66 14.07
C VAL A 509 -22.81 -43.29 12.70
N ARG A 510 -23.01 -42.45 11.70
CA ARG A 510 -23.26 -42.85 10.31
C ARG A 510 -22.17 -42.26 9.41
N ARG A 511 -21.88 -42.97 8.32
CA ARG A 511 -20.98 -42.50 7.26
C ARG A 511 -21.76 -42.41 5.94
N ALA A 512 -21.67 -41.28 5.27
CA ALA A 512 -22.14 -41.09 3.91
C ALA A 512 -20.95 -40.86 2.97
N ASN A 513 -20.99 -41.48 1.78
CA ASN A 513 -20.07 -41.15 0.69
C ASN A 513 -20.75 -40.08 -0.16
N LEU A 514 -20.09 -38.95 -0.31
CA LEU A 514 -20.49 -37.87 -1.20
C LEU A 514 -19.75 -38.15 -2.51
N GLY A 515 -20.45 -38.16 -3.64
CA GLY A 515 -19.85 -38.43 -4.94
C GLY A 515 -18.66 -37.50 -5.24
N GLU A 516 -17.84 -37.86 -6.23
CA GLU A 516 -16.80 -36.96 -6.75
C GLU A 516 -17.42 -35.67 -7.31
#